data_AF-A0A026W3D7-F1
#
_entry.id   AF-A0A026W3D7-F1
#
_cell.length_a   1.000
_cell.length_b   1.000
_cell.length_c   1.000
_cell.angle_alpha   90.00
_cell.angle_beta   90.00
_cell.angle_gamma   90.00
#
_symmetry.space_group_name_H-M   'P 1'
#
loop_
_entity.id
_entity.type
_entity.pdbx_description
1 polymer ?
#
loop_
_entity_poly.entity_id
_entity_poly.type
_entity_poly.pdbx_seq_one_letter_code
_entity_poly.pdbx_strand_id
1 'polypeptide(L)'
;MDASDSTNGENTSNQTTARIEKKSTRGSRQRGVDNLTKKFLRNFDPEHSEREKRKLYRRLYQSHRKYLYDEKGIFIQTSDDLCDCLDLDCQGCHFPCPKCSSPKCAHECRNNRKWTYDSIHCEGTDPTIRNPLLKES
;
A
#
# COMPACT_ATOMS: atom_id res chain seq x y z
N MET A 1 53.21 7.18 -33.01
CA MET A 1 53.10 8.63 -33.28
C MET A 1 53.49 8.78 -34.74
N ASP A 2 52.52 8.58 -35.64
CA ASP A 2 51.89 9.64 -36.46
C ASP A 2 52.70 9.81 -37.75
N ALA A 3 52.17 10.03 -38.96
CA ALA A 3 50.84 10.18 -39.53
C ALA A 3 51.02 9.88 -41.04
N SER A 4 50.19 9.04 -41.65
CA SER A 4 49.12 9.40 -42.61
C SER A 4 49.48 10.41 -43.72
N ASP A 5 49.28 9.90 -44.94
CA ASP A 5 49.45 10.47 -46.26
C ASP A 5 48.44 11.59 -46.61
N SER A 6 48.83 12.41 -47.59
CA SER A 6 48.15 13.60 -48.11
C SER A 6 47.02 13.25 -49.07
N THR A 7 46.02 14.14 -49.24
CA THR A 7 45.55 14.61 -50.57
C THR A 7 44.42 15.66 -50.48
N ASN A 8 44.47 16.58 -51.44
CA ASN A 8 43.62 17.75 -51.72
C ASN A 8 42.27 17.38 -52.38
N GLY A 9 41.32 18.33 -52.42
CA GLY A 9 40.46 18.52 -53.60
C GLY A 9 38.94 18.72 -53.40
N GLU A 10 38.53 19.98 -53.37
CA GLU A 10 37.39 20.65 -54.05
C GLU A 10 35.97 20.02 -54.26
N ASN A 11 34.98 20.89 -53.96
CA ASN A 11 33.59 21.04 -54.45
C ASN A 11 33.16 20.30 -55.74
N THR A 12 31.88 19.87 -55.80
CA THR A 12 30.80 20.45 -56.66
C THR A 12 29.47 19.66 -56.58
N SER A 13 28.39 20.44 -56.69
CA SER A 13 26.93 20.22 -56.79
C SER A 13 26.41 19.16 -57.79
N ASN A 14 25.23 18.56 -57.52
CA ASN A 14 23.95 18.72 -58.27
C ASN A 14 22.99 17.49 -58.35
N GLN A 15 21.70 17.80 -58.10
CA GLN A 15 20.48 17.41 -58.85
C GLN A 15 19.79 16.01 -58.74
N THR A 16 18.55 16.09 -58.21
CA THR A 16 17.24 15.54 -58.68
C THR A 16 17.02 14.04 -58.97
N THR A 17 15.95 13.46 -58.41
CA THR A 17 14.87 12.76 -59.15
C THR A 17 13.61 12.59 -58.28
N ALA A 18 12.42 12.73 -58.90
CA ALA A 18 11.11 12.68 -58.28
C ALA A 18 10.64 11.25 -57.95
N ARG A 19 10.00 11.05 -56.78
CA ARG A 19 9.45 9.75 -56.34
C ARG A 19 7.93 9.84 -56.19
N ILE A 20 7.22 9.02 -56.97
CA ILE A 20 5.76 8.86 -56.99
C ILE A 20 5.27 8.38 -55.61
N GLU A 21 4.40 9.15 -54.96
CA GLU A 21 3.75 8.76 -53.70
C GLU A 21 2.59 7.78 -53.94
N LYS A 22 2.74 6.55 -53.45
CA LYS A 22 1.63 5.60 -53.33
C LYS A 22 0.80 5.97 -52.10
N LYS A 23 -0.44 6.42 -52.33
CA LYS A 23 -1.39 6.84 -51.28
C LYS A 23 -1.84 5.63 -50.44
N SER A 24 -1.29 5.51 -49.23
CA SER A 24 -1.70 4.54 -48.22
C SER A 24 -3.09 4.88 -47.66
N THR A 25 -4.08 4.01 -47.88
CA THR A 25 -5.47 4.17 -47.41
C THR A 25 -5.68 3.79 -45.93
N ARG A 26 -4.61 3.73 -45.12
CA ARG A 26 -4.66 3.36 -43.68
C ARG A 26 -5.25 4.44 -42.75
N GLY A 27 -5.64 5.61 -43.25
CA GLY A 27 -6.03 6.76 -42.41
C GLY A 27 -7.46 6.77 -41.87
N SER A 28 -8.39 5.99 -42.44
CA SER A 28 -9.82 6.12 -42.09
C SER A 28 -10.19 5.39 -40.78
N ARG A 29 -9.62 4.20 -40.55
CA ARG A 29 -9.87 3.42 -39.32
C ARG A 29 -9.28 4.07 -38.07
N GLN A 30 -8.12 4.72 -38.18
CA GLN A 30 -7.45 5.38 -37.05
C GLN A 30 -8.28 6.55 -36.48
N ARG A 31 -8.84 7.39 -37.37
CA ARG A 31 -9.61 8.57 -36.96
C ARG A 31 -10.92 8.24 -36.23
N GLY A 32 -11.53 7.10 -36.55
CA GLY A 32 -12.75 6.63 -35.87
C GLY A 32 -12.48 6.25 -34.40
N VAL A 33 -11.37 5.54 -34.16
CA VAL A 33 -10.92 5.20 -32.80
C VAL A 33 -10.49 6.44 -32.04
N ASP A 34 -9.81 7.39 -32.69
CA ASP A 34 -9.38 8.63 -32.06
C ASP A 34 -10.56 9.54 -31.65
N ASN A 35 -11.62 9.63 -32.47
CA ASN A 35 -12.80 10.41 -32.13
C ASN A 35 -13.63 9.79 -31.00
N LEU A 36 -13.73 8.45 -30.98
CA LEU A 36 -14.39 7.72 -29.91
C LEU A 36 -13.59 7.87 -28.59
N THR A 37 -12.27 7.71 -28.66
CA THR A 37 -11.35 7.84 -27.52
C THR A 37 -11.31 9.27 -26.97
N LYS A 38 -11.34 10.28 -27.83
CA LYS A 38 -11.48 11.70 -27.43
C LYS A 38 -12.82 11.99 -26.76
N LYS A 39 -13.92 11.34 -27.15
CA LYS A 39 -15.21 11.48 -26.44
C LYS A 39 -15.17 10.84 -25.05
N PHE A 40 -14.53 9.68 -24.90
CA PHE A 40 -14.42 8.98 -23.62
C PHE A 40 -13.44 9.63 -22.63
N LEU A 41 -12.36 10.26 -23.12
CA LEU A 41 -11.33 10.88 -22.28
C LEU A 41 -11.57 12.38 -22.00
N ARG A 42 -12.63 12.98 -22.55
CA ARG A 42 -12.92 14.43 -22.40
C ARG A 42 -13.09 14.89 -20.95
N ASN A 43 -13.57 14.00 -20.09
CA ASN A 43 -13.79 14.25 -18.67
C ASN A 43 -12.95 13.32 -17.78
N PHE A 44 -12.00 12.59 -18.37
CA PHE A 44 -11.09 11.74 -17.61
C PHE A 44 -9.98 12.63 -17.05
N ASP A 45 -10.17 13.06 -15.80
CA ASP A 45 -9.14 13.74 -15.03
C ASP A 45 -8.26 12.69 -14.34
N PRO A 46 -6.99 12.52 -14.74
CA PRO A 46 -6.09 11.57 -14.11
C PRO A 46 -5.87 11.84 -12.62
N GLU A 47 -6.00 13.09 -12.19
CA GLU A 47 -5.75 13.53 -10.81
C GLU A 47 -6.96 13.25 -9.90
N HIS A 48 -8.18 13.25 -10.46
CA HIS A 48 -9.44 13.08 -9.71
C HIS A 48 -10.22 11.80 -10.07
N SER A 49 -9.61 10.86 -10.78
CA SER A 49 -10.31 9.63 -11.18
C SER A 49 -10.88 8.89 -9.97
N GLU A 50 -12.07 8.28 -10.12
CA GLU A 50 -12.67 7.43 -9.08
C GLU A 50 -11.76 6.27 -8.65
N ARG A 51 -10.80 5.89 -9.51
CA ARG A 51 -9.75 4.94 -9.16
C ARG A 51 -8.73 5.55 -8.21
N GLU A 52 -8.23 6.76 -8.49
CA GLU A 52 -7.30 7.44 -7.60
C GLU A 52 -7.97 7.83 -6.27
N LYS A 53 -9.23 8.27 -6.27
CA LYS A 53 -10.01 8.46 -5.04
C LYS A 53 -10.10 7.18 -4.21
N ARG A 54 -10.40 6.03 -4.84
CA ARG A 54 -10.41 4.73 -4.13
C ARG A 54 -9.04 4.33 -3.61
N LYS A 55 -7.95 4.62 -4.31
CA LYS A 55 -6.58 4.37 -3.81
C LYS A 55 -6.26 5.27 -2.62
N LEU A 56 -6.64 6.55 -2.68
CA LEU A 56 -6.45 7.51 -1.59
C LEU A 56 -7.26 7.10 -0.36
N TYR A 57 -8.55 6.81 -0.51
CA TYR A 57 -9.41 6.31 0.56
C TYR A 57 -8.83 5.04 1.19
N ARG A 58 -8.35 4.09 0.37
CA ARG A 58 -7.71 2.88 0.87
C ARG A 58 -6.47 3.21 1.71
N ARG A 59 -5.61 4.12 1.26
CA ARG A 59 -4.42 4.55 2.00
C ARG A 59 -4.79 5.23 3.32
N LEU A 60 -5.77 6.14 3.31
CA LEU A 60 -6.22 6.87 4.50
C LEU A 60 -6.91 5.96 5.52
N TYR A 61 -7.82 5.08 5.07
CA TYR A 61 -8.60 4.20 5.94
C TYR A 61 -7.85 2.93 6.39
N GLN A 62 -6.95 2.35 5.57
CA GLN A 62 -6.09 1.24 6.04
C GLN A 62 -5.05 1.72 7.06
N SER A 63 -4.56 2.96 6.90
CA SER A 63 -3.74 3.62 7.92
C SER A 63 -4.52 3.86 9.22
N HIS A 64 -5.82 4.14 9.12
CA HIS A 64 -6.72 4.35 10.25
C HIS A 64 -7.25 3.07 10.90
N ARG A 65 -6.64 1.90 10.67
CA ARG A 65 -6.80 0.77 11.60
C ARG A 65 -6.21 1.21 12.94
N LYS A 66 -7.06 1.87 13.73
CA LYS A 66 -6.74 2.47 15.03
C LYS A 66 -6.12 1.37 15.87
N TYR A 67 -4.94 1.66 16.40
CA TYR A 67 -4.33 0.82 17.42
C TYR A 67 -5.36 0.60 18.53
N LEU A 68 -5.45 -0.62 19.03
CA LEU A 68 -6.28 -0.92 20.20
C LEU A 68 -5.52 -0.63 21.49
N TYR A 69 -4.20 -0.73 21.43
CA TYR A 69 -3.29 -0.46 22.53
C TYR A 69 -2.40 0.73 22.23
N ASP A 70 -2.04 1.47 23.26
CA ASP A 70 -1.10 2.60 23.19
C ASP A 70 0.37 2.13 23.18
N GLU A 71 1.30 3.09 23.24
CA GLU A 71 2.74 2.83 23.25
C GLU A 71 3.23 2.08 24.51
N LYS A 72 2.44 2.06 25.58
CA LYS A 72 2.73 1.35 26.84
C LYS A 72 2.05 -0.02 26.92
N GLY A 73 1.20 -0.35 25.95
CA GLY A 73 0.42 -1.59 25.95
C GLY A 73 -0.86 -1.51 26.78
N ILE A 74 -1.39 -0.30 27.02
CA ILE A 74 -2.66 -0.02 27.69
C ILE A 74 -3.78 0.04 26.64
N PHE A 75 -4.94 -0.55 26.93
CA PHE A 75 -6.07 -0.55 26.01
C PHE A 75 -6.67 0.84 25.87
N ILE A 76 -6.68 1.41 24.66
CA ILE A 76 -6.99 2.83 24.42
C ILE A 76 -8.45 3.18 24.78
N GLN A 77 -9.40 2.29 24.52
CA GLN A 77 -10.83 2.61 24.69
C GLN A 77 -11.24 2.70 26.16
N THR A 78 -10.67 1.87 27.03
CA THR A 78 -11.04 1.81 28.46
C THR A 78 -9.93 2.31 29.38
N SER A 79 -8.71 2.51 28.86
CA SER A 79 -7.50 2.89 29.61
C SER A 79 -7.04 1.83 30.61
N ASP A 80 -7.38 0.56 30.40
CA ASP A 80 -7.01 -0.54 31.29
C ASP A 80 -5.73 -1.27 30.81
N ASP A 81 -4.87 -1.65 31.76
CA ASP A 81 -3.66 -2.45 31.51
C ASP A 81 -3.94 -3.96 31.63
N LEU A 82 -4.80 -4.46 30.73
CA LEU A 82 -5.19 -5.88 30.67
C LEU A 82 -4.03 -6.76 30.16
N CYS A 83 -3.65 -7.76 30.96
CA CYS A 83 -2.67 -8.76 30.55
C CYS A 83 -3.22 -9.64 29.42
N ASP A 84 -2.35 -10.21 28.58
CA ASP A 84 -2.76 -11.09 27.49
C ASP A 84 -3.41 -12.42 27.96
N CYS A 85 -3.32 -12.75 29.25
CA CYS A 85 -4.12 -13.81 29.88
C CYS A 85 -5.58 -13.42 30.16
N LEU A 86 -6.00 -12.20 29.80
CA LEU A 86 -7.34 -11.65 30.00
C LEU A 86 -7.73 -11.41 31.48
N ASP A 87 -6.74 -11.29 32.35
CA ASP A 87 -6.90 -10.90 33.76
C ASP A 87 -6.34 -9.47 33.99
N LEU A 88 -7.16 -8.62 34.63
CA LEU A 88 -6.84 -7.22 34.95
C LEU A 88 -5.88 -7.11 36.15
N ASP A 89 -5.99 -8.03 37.10
CA ASP A 89 -5.19 -8.02 38.33
C ASP A 89 -3.85 -8.77 38.17
N CYS A 90 -3.62 -9.31 36.98
CA CYS A 90 -2.40 -10.04 36.65
C CYS A 90 -1.19 -9.10 36.68
N GLN A 91 -0.21 -9.41 37.53
CA GLN A 91 1.08 -8.71 37.59
C GLN A 91 2.00 -9.06 36.40
N GLY A 92 1.71 -10.17 35.71
CA GLY A 92 2.45 -10.69 34.57
C GLY A 92 2.64 -12.20 34.67
N CYS A 93 2.05 -12.95 33.74
CA CYS A 93 2.11 -14.41 33.69
C CYS A 93 2.95 -14.95 32.52
N HIS A 94 3.44 -14.07 31.66
CA HIS A 94 4.24 -14.43 30.49
C HIS A 94 5.72 -14.13 30.72
N PHE A 95 6.57 -14.70 29.88
CA PHE A 95 7.98 -14.33 29.85
C PHE A 95 8.15 -12.85 29.48
N PRO A 96 9.18 -12.16 30.03
CA PRO A 96 9.43 -10.76 29.71
C PRO A 96 9.50 -10.51 28.21
N CYS A 97 8.67 -9.58 27.73
CA CYS A 97 8.61 -9.26 26.31
C CYS A 97 9.96 -8.74 25.80
N PRO A 98 10.50 -9.23 24.67
CA PRO A 98 11.77 -8.74 24.13
C PRO A 98 11.70 -7.28 23.61
N LYS A 99 10.49 -6.72 23.41
CA LYS A 99 10.31 -5.35 22.89
C LYS A 99 10.11 -4.30 24.00
N CYS A 100 9.31 -4.61 25.02
CA CYS A 100 8.96 -3.65 26.08
C CYS A 100 9.29 -4.14 27.50
N SER A 101 9.90 -5.33 27.63
CA SER A 101 10.27 -5.98 28.89
C SER A 101 9.10 -6.29 29.85
N SER A 102 7.87 -5.95 29.48
CA SER A 102 6.68 -6.29 30.26
C SER A 102 6.43 -7.80 30.29
N PRO A 103 6.10 -8.39 31.45
CA PRO A 103 5.68 -9.79 31.57
C PRO A 103 4.19 -10.01 31.24
N LYS A 104 3.49 -9.00 30.71
CA LYS A 104 2.06 -9.06 30.38
C LYS A 104 1.76 -9.32 28.90
N CYS A 105 2.78 -9.33 28.04
CA CYS A 105 2.62 -9.64 26.63
C CYS A 105 2.76 -11.15 26.41
N ALA A 106 1.90 -11.74 25.61
CA ALA A 106 2.03 -13.12 25.16
C ALA A 106 3.06 -13.21 24.00
N HIS A 107 2.67 -13.81 22.88
CA HIS A 107 3.57 -14.01 21.73
C HIS A 107 3.91 -12.69 20.99
N GLU A 108 3.03 -11.70 21.03
CA GLU A 108 3.23 -10.39 20.39
C GLU A 108 3.11 -9.27 21.42
N CYS A 109 4.03 -8.30 21.35
CA CYS A 109 4.03 -7.13 22.22
C CYS A 109 2.72 -6.34 22.13
N ARG A 110 2.18 -5.93 23.29
CA ARG A 110 0.96 -5.12 23.39
C ARG A 110 1.16 -3.68 22.88
N ASN A 111 2.37 -3.15 22.91
CA ASN A 111 2.64 -1.75 22.53
C ASN A 111 2.27 -1.50 21.06
N ASN A 112 1.37 -0.54 20.81
CA ASN A 112 0.85 -0.21 19.48
C ASN A 112 0.29 -1.43 18.74
N ARG A 113 -0.36 -2.35 19.45
CA ARG A 113 -1.01 -3.52 18.86
C ARG A 113 -2.41 -3.17 18.36
N LYS A 114 -2.83 -3.78 17.24
CA LYS A 114 -4.12 -3.50 16.55
C LYS A 114 -5.20 -4.56 16.81
N TRP A 115 -4.89 -5.56 17.63
CA TRP A 115 -5.76 -6.69 17.93
C TRP A 115 -5.63 -7.02 19.42
N THR A 116 -6.64 -7.68 19.97
CA THR A 116 -6.67 -8.24 21.32
C THR A 116 -7.26 -9.65 21.26
N TYR A 117 -7.03 -10.46 22.29
CA TYR A 117 -7.68 -11.78 22.38
C TYR A 117 -9.14 -11.59 22.76
N ASP A 118 -10.05 -12.30 22.11
CA ASP A 118 -11.47 -12.26 22.47
C ASP A 118 -11.77 -13.24 23.61
N SER A 119 -11.18 -14.43 23.55
CA SER A 119 -11.30 -15.47 24.57
C SER A 119 -10.15 -16.46 24.52
N ILE A 120 -9.86 -17.10 25.65
CA ILE A 120 -8.88 -18.18 25.79
C ILE A 120 -9.63 -19.45 26.16
N HIS A 121 -9.40 -20.52 25.40
CA HIS A 121 -9.91 -21.86 25.66
C HIS A 121 -8.76 -22.75 26.12
N CYS A 122 -8.91 -23.41 27.26
CA CYS A 122 -7.91 -24.30 27.82
C CYS A 122 -8.28 -25.74 27.53
N GLU A 123 -7.43 -26.46 26.78
CA GLU A 123 -7.67 -27.89 26.54
C GLU A 123 -7.69 -28.66 27.86
N GLY A 124 -8.74 -29.47 28.08
CA GLY A 124 -8.91 -30.27 29.30
C GLY A 124 -9.49 -29.53 30.50
N THR A 125 -9.84 -28.25 30.37
CA THR A 125 -10.64 -27.52 31.37
C THR A 125 -11.79 -26.83 30.63
N ASP A 126 -13.03 -27.04 31.06
CA ASP A 126 -14.21 -26.44 30.41
C ASP A 126 -14.31 -24.90 30.43
N PRO A 127 -13.75 -24.12 31.40
CA PRO A 127 -13.96 -22.69 31.43
C PRO A 127 -13.25 -21.99 30.27
N THR A 128 -13.99 -21.10 29.62
CA THR A 128 -13.47 -20.17 28.61
C THR A 128 -13.32 -18.80 29.24
N ILE A 129 -12.09 -18.28 29.30
CA ILE A 129 -11.82 -16.92 29.80
C ILE A 129 -12.15 -15.95 28.69
N ARG A 130 -13.09 -15.02 28.92
CA ARG A 130 -13.48 -13.99 27.94
C ARG A 130 -12.83 -12.66 28.27
N ASN A 131 -12.59 -11.85 27.24
CA ASN A 131 -12.01 -10.54 27.41
C ASN A 131 -13.01 -9.58 28.09
N PRO A 132 -12.70 -9.04 29.28
CA PRO A 132 -13.61 -8.16 30.01
C PRO A 132 -13.82 -6.80 29.34
N LEU A 133 -12.93 -6.38 28.44
CA LEU A 133 -12.96 -5.06 27.80
C LEU A 133 -13.75 -5.04 26.48
N LEU A 134 -14.07 -6.21 25.93
CA LEU A 134 -14.93 -6.32 24.76
C LEU A 134 -16.39 -6.33 25.20
N LYS A 135 -17.06 -5.19 25.08
CA LYS A 135 -18.52 -5.14 25.23
C LYS A 135 -19.15 -5.82 24.00
N GLU A 136 -19.90 -6.89 24.20
CA GLU A 136 -20.83 -7.40 23.19
C GLU A 136 -21.76 -6.23 22.81
N SER A 137 -21.67 -5.79 21.54
CA SER A 137 -22.46 -4.68 21.00
C SER A 137 -23.84 -5.15 20.59
#